data_AF-V5I6I9-F1
#
_entry.id   AF-V5I6I9-F1
#
_cell.length_a   1.000
_cell.length_b   1.000
_cell.length_c   1.000
_cell.angle_alpha   90.00
_cell.angle_beta   90.00
_cell.angle_gamma   90.00
#
_symmetry.space_group_name_H-M   'P 1'
#
loop_
_entity.id
_entity.type
_entity.pdbx_description
1 polymer ?
#
loop_
_entity_poly.entity_id
_entity_poly.type
_entity_poly.pdbx_seq_one_letter_code
_entity_poly.pdbx_strand_id
1 'polypeptide(L)'
;CKMNVNPAETWRSYATICRLCLQKDGFMLGIFNHIQGKDKSIYKKIIDCTALQISHGDGLPNVICHRCLFKIEFCLEFRQLCFMSDATLRQINGVINKENGSEPSNTSHLPLYE
;
A
#
# COMPACT_ATOMS: atom_id res chain seq x y z
N CYS A 1 -23.13 28.06 10.80
CA CYS A 1 -23.51 27.48 12.11
C CYS A 1 -22.31 26.71 12.66
N LYS A 2 -21.76 27.11 13.81
CA LYS A 2 -20.67 26.36 14.46
C LYS A 2 -21.27 25.08 15.04
N MET A 3 -20.95 23.94 14.44
CA MET A 3 -21.31 22.63 15.00
C MET A 3 -20.47 22.45 16.28
N ASN A 4 -21.14 22.52 17.43
CA ASN A 4 -20.54 22.29 18.73
C ASN A 4 -20.47 20.77 18.94
N VAL A 5 -19.40 20.13 18.44
CA VAL A 5 -19.26 18.68 18.48
C VAL A 5 -18.44 18.29 19.72
N ASN A 6 -19.02 17.46 20.58
CA ASN A 6 -18.33 16.92 21.73
C ASN A 6 -17.12 16.08 21.27
N PRO A 7 -15.89 16.35 21.73
CA PRO A 7 -14.71 15.55 21.41
C PRO A 7 -14.92 14.06 21.71
N ALA A 8 -15.75 13.76 22.72
CA ALA A 8 -16.05 12.40 23.14
C ALA A 8 -16.93 11.61 22.15
N GLU A 9 -17.77 12.31 21.40
CA GLU A 9 -18.65 11.70 20.39
C GLU A 9 -17.93 11.51 19.05
N THR A 10 -16.98 12.40 18.75
CA THR A 10 -16.17 12.34 17.54
C THR A 10 -15.24 11.13 17.54
N TRP A 11 -14.56 10.80 18.65
CA TRP A 11 -13.68 9.63 18.69
C TRP A 11 -14.44 8.30 18.62
N ARG A 12 -15.60 8.18 19.28
CA ARG A 12 -16.46 6.99 19.16
C ARG A 12 -16.94 6.79 17.73
N SER A 13 -17.17 7.89 17.01
CA SER A 13 -17.54 7.83 15.60
C SER A 13 -16.41 7.29 14.72
N TYR A 14 -15.15 7.68 15.00
CA TYR A 14 -14.00 7.26 14.19
C TYR A 14 -13.56 5.82 14.42
N ALA A 15 -13.82 5.24 15.60
CA ALA A 15 -13.53 3.82 15.86
C ALA A 15 -14.34 2.86 14.96
N THR A 16 -15.38 3.35 14.30
CA THR A 16 -16.24 2.56 13.39
C THR A 16 -16.13 2.98 11.94
N ILE A 17 -15.28 3.95 11.58
CA ILE A 17 -15.14 4.46 10.22
C ILE A 17 -13.83 3.95 9.63
N CYS A 18 -13.89 3.27 8.48
CA CYS A 18 -12.70 2.86 7.76
C CYS A 18 -11.91 4.09 7.29
N ARG A 19 -10.61 4.13 7.62
CA ARG A 19 -9.69 5.20 7.24
C ARG A 19 -9.61 5.46 5.74
N LEU A 20 -9.78 4.42 4.91
CA LEU A 20 -9.56 4.51 3.46
C LEU A 20 -10.83 4.79 2.65
N CYS A 21 -11.98 4.26 3.08
CA CYS A 21 -13.23 4.38 2.31
C CYS A 21 -14.36 5.10 3.03
N LEU A 22 -14.13 5.51 4.29
CA LEU A 22 -15.10 6.18 5.16
C LEU A 22 -16.37 5.38 5.47
N GLN A 23 -16.44 4.11 5.05
CA GLN A 23 -17.57 3.25 5.34
C GLN A 23 -17.51 2.72 6.77
N LYS A 24 -18.69 2.46 7.34
CA LYS A 24 -18.86 1.92 8.70
C LYS A 24 -19.19 0.43 8.74
N ASP A 25 -19.14 -0.23 7.59
CA ASP A 25 -19.63 -1.58 7.44
C ASP A 25 -18.49 -2.62 7.35
N GLY A 26 -18.73 -3.76 7.99
CA GLY A 26 -17.80 -4.89 8.02
C GLY A 26 -16.79 -4.87 9.16
N PHE A 27 -15.95 -5.91 9.19
CA PHE A 27 -14.94 -6.07 10.23
C PHE A 27 -13.84 -5.01 10.12
N MET A 28 -13.61 -4.31 11.22
CA MET A 28 -12.60 -3.27 11.38
C MET A 28 -11.36 -3.85 12.06
N LEU A 29 -10.18 -3.50 11.55
CA LEU A 29 -8.89 -3.89 12.11
C LEU A 29 -8.09 -2.64 12.47
N GLY A 30 -7.37 -2.67 13.59
CA GLY A 30 -6.45 -1.60 13.96
C GLY A 30 -5.29 -1.49 12.97
N ILE A 31 -5.09 -0.32 12.38
CA ILE A 31 -4.03 -0.05 11.38
C ILE A 31 -2.63 -0.25 11.97
N PHE A 32 -2.47 0.08 13.25
CA PHE A 32 -1.20 0.01 13.97
C PHE A 32 -1.03 -1.25 14.82
N ASN A 33 -2.00 -2.19 14.77
CA ASN A 33 -1.87 -3.44 15.50
C ASN A 33 -0.81 -4.32 14.83
N HIS A 34 0.12 -4.84 15.64
CA HIS A 34 1.05 -5.86 15.17
C HIS A 34 0.30 -7.18 14.98
N ILE A 35 0.29 -7.68 13.74
CA ILE A 35 -0.16 -9.03 13.45
C ILE A 35 1.08 -9.91 13.46
N GLN A 36 1.20 -10.79 14.48
CA GLN A 36 2.29 -11.76 14.55
C GLN A 36 2.27 -12.64 13.28
N GLY A 37 3.44 -12.83 12.65
CA GLY A 37 3.59 -13.67 11.46
C GLY A 37 3.28 -13.03 10.11
N LYS A 38 3.01 -11.72 10.03
CA LYS A 38 2.96 -10.99 8.74
C LYS A 38 4.22 -10.15 8.54
N ASP A 39 4.85 -10.26 7.35
CA ASP A 39 6.08 -9.55 6.98
C ASP A 39 6.00 -8.02 7.04
N LYS A 40 4.80 -7.45 6.93
CA LYS A 40 4.56 -6.01 6.99
C LYS A 40 3.29 -5.71 7.79
N SER A 41 3.39 -4.70 8.65
CA SER A 41 2.26 -4.10 9.35
C SER A 41 1.24 -3.51 8.37
N ILE A 42 -0.03 -3.44 8.78
CA ILE A 42 -1.10 -2.86 7.97
C ILE A 42 -0.76 -1.42 7.56
N TYR A 43 -0.29 -0.59 8.50
CA TYR A 43 0.10 0.79 8.19
C TYR A 43 1.10 0.86 7.03
N LYS A 44 2.13 -0.02 7.02
CA LYS A 44 3.17 0.01 5.99
C LYS A 44 2.63 -0.43 4.64
N LYS A 45 1.75 -1.45 4.62
CA LYS A 45 1.08 -1.86 3.38
C LYS A 45 0.27 -0.73 2.76
N ILE A 46 -0.41 0.08 3.59
CA ILE A 46 -1.19 1.21 3.08
C ILE A 46 -0.28 2.26 2.45
N ILE A 47 0.78 2.69 3.15
CA ILE A 47 1.75 3.67 2.64
C ILE A 47 2.36 3.15 1.34
N ASP A 48 2.90 1.93 1.36
CA ASP A 48 3.54 1.30 0.20
C ASP A 48 2.59 1.22 -1.01
N CYS A 49 1.27 1.05 -0.80
CA CYS A 49 0.29 0.87 -1.89
C CYS A 49 -0.35 2.18 -2.39
N THR A 50 -0.51 3.19 -1.53
CA THR A 50 -1.34 4.38 -1.82
C THR A 50 -0.57 5.69 -1.78
N ALA A 51 0.67 5.69 -1.30
CA ALA A 51 1.46 6.88 -0.97
C ALA A 51 0.79 7.82 0.06
N LEU A 52 -0.31 7.41 0.70
CA LEU A 52 -0.94 8.17 1.78
C LEU A 52 -0.05 8.17 3.01
N GLN A 53 0.15 9.36 3.59
CA GLN A 53 0.82 9.50 4.88
C GLN A 53 -0.14 9.11 6.00
N ILE A 54 0.24 8.09 6.78
CA ILE A 54 -0.53 7.60 7.92
C ILE A 54 0.41 7.54 9.11
N SER A 55 0.02 8.22 10.19
CA SER A 55 0.82 8.29 11.41
C SER A 55 -0.07 8.17 12.65
N HIS A 56 0.53 7.71 13.75
CA HIS A 56 -0.19 7.58 15.00
C HIS A 56 -0.50 8.98 15.55
N GLY A 57 -1.76 9.22 15.95
CA GLY A 57 -2.17 10.50 16.53
C GLY A 57 -2.45 11.62 15.53
N ASP A 58 -2.64 11.31 14.24
CA ASP A 58 -3.01 12.28 13.19
C ASP A 58 -4.45 12.85 13.30
N GLY A 59 -5.18 12.48 14.34
CA GLY A 59 -6.56 12.92 14.60
C GLY A 59 -7.61 12.22 13.74
N LEU A 60 -7.25 11.15 13.01
CA LEU A 60 -8.08 10.51 12.01
C LEU A 60 -8.33 9.02 12.36
N PRO A 61 -9.25 8.29 11.68
CA PRO A 61 -9.57 6.92 12.04
C PRO A 61 -8.32 6.01 12.07
N ASN A 62 -8.16 5.26 13.16
CA ASN A 62 -7.06 4.31 13.34
C ASN A 62 -7.42 2.87 12.93
N VAL A 63 -8.55 2.69 12.22
CA VAL A 63 -9.05 1.39 11.76
C VAL A 63 -9.22 1.32 10.24
N ILE A 64 -9.04 0.13 9.69
CA ILE A 64 -9.30 -0.20 8.29
C ILE A 64 -10.33 -1.33 8.21
N CYS A 65 -11.26 -1.28 7.25
CA CYS A 65 -12.17 -2.39 7.02
C CYS A 65 -11.50 -3.51 6.20
N HIS A 66 -11.91 -4.76 6.43
CA HIS A 66 -11.38 -5.94 5.73
C HIS A 66 -11.37 -5.82 4.20
N ARG A 67 -12.37 -5.14 3.59
CA ARG A 67 -12.43 -4.94 2.12
C ARG A 67 -11.31 -4.05 1.61
N CYS A 68 -11.03 -2.96 2.33
CA CYS A 68 -9.91 -2.08 2.00
C CYS A 68 -8.59 -2.80 2.21
N LEU A 69 -8.43 -3.57 3.30
CA LEU A 69 -7.23 -4.37 3.51
C LEU A 69 -7.00 -5.38 2.38
N PHE A 70 -8.04 -6.10 1.96
CA PHE A 70 -7.99 -7.03 0.83
C PHE A 70 -7.53 -6.34 -0.46
N LYS A 71 -8.10 -5.17 -0.78
CA LYS A 71 -7.68 -4.40 -1.97
C LYS A 71 -6.21 -3.99 -1.91
N ILE A 72 -5.72 -3.56 -0.73
CA ILE A 72 -4.31 -3.21 -0.54
C ILE A 72 -3.41 -4.44 -0.76
N GLU A 73 -3.75 -5.58 -0.16
CA GLU A 73 -2.97 -6.82 -0.33
C GLU A 73 -2.97 -7.27 -1.81
N PHE A 74 -4.13 -7.26 -2.46
CA PHE A 74 -4.27 -7.57 -3.89
C PHE A 74 -3.43 -6.64 -4.78
N CYS A 75 -3.47 -5.32 -4.55
CA CYS A 75 -2.68 -4.36 -5.33
C CYS A 75 -1.17 -4.55 -5.13
N LEU A 76 -0.72 -4.89 -3.93
CA LEU A 76 0.69 -5.15 -3.65
C LEU A 76 1.18 -6.42 -4.34
N GLU A 77 0.38 -7.49 -4.32
CA GLU A 77 0.67 -8.74 -5.04
C GLU A 77 0.72 -8.51 -6.54
N PHE A 78 -0.27 -7.81 -7.11
CA PHE A 78 -0.28 -7.45 -8.52
C PHE A 78 0.94 -6.61 -8.90
N ARG A 79 1.33 -5.65 -8.06
CA ARG A 79 2.54 -4.84 -8.29
C ARG A 79 3.81 -5.70 -8.30
N GLN A 80 3.93 -6.67 -7.40
CA GLN A 80 5.06 -7.60 -7.40
C GLN A 80 5.11 -8.43 -8.68
N LEU A 81 3.97 -8.94 -9.13
CA LEU A 81 3.86 -9.65 -10.41
C LEU A 81 4.36 -8.78 -11.56
N CYS A 82 3.93 -7.51 -11.65
CA CYS A 82 4.40 -6.59 -12.68
C CYS A 82 5.92 -6.41 -12.66
N PHE A 83 6.54 -6.26 -11.48
CA PHE A 83 8.00 -6.13 -11.38
C PHE A 83 8.74 -7.39 -11.82
N MET A 84 8.23 -8.57 -11.44
CA MET A 84 8.81 -9.84 -11.88
C MET A 84 8.67 -10.02 -13.40
N SER A 85 7.52 -9.66 -13.96
CA SER A 85 7.28 -9.69 -15.40
C SER A 85 8.22 -8.73 -16.16
N ASP A 86 8.33 -7.47 -15.72
CA ASP A 86 9.23 -6.48 -16.35
C ASP A 86 10.70 -6.92 -16.28
N ALA A 87 11.17 -7.40 -15.13
CA ALA A 87 12.53 -7.92 -14.97
C ALA A 87 12.80 -9.10 -15.91
N THR A 88 11.85 -10.02 -16.02
CA THR A 88 11.95 -11.19 -16.92
C THR A 88 12.01 -10.75 -18.38
N LEU A 89 11.14 -9.84 -18.80
CA LEU A 89 11.10 -9.34 -20.18
C LEU A 89 12.38 -8.60 -20.56
N ARG A 90 12.94 -7.79 -19.65
CA ARG A 90 14.23 -7.11 -19.87
C ARG A 90 15.40 -8.09 -19.96
N GLN A 91 15.38 -9.15 -19.16
CA GLN A 91 16.38 -10.22 -19.26
C GLN A 91 16.31 -10.93 -20.61
N ILE A 92 15.11 -11.29 -21.07
CA ILE A 92 14.91 -11.92 -22.39
C ILE A 92 15.41 -11.01 -23.50
N ASN A 93 15.02 -9.72 -23.49
CA ASN A 93 15.49 -8.75 -24.48
C ASN A 93 17.02 -8.56 -24.45
N GLY A 94 17.61 -8.53 -23.25
CA GLY A 94 19.06 -8.47 -23.08
C GLY A 94 19.79 -9.73 -23.57
N VAL A 95 19.16 -10.91 -23.52
CA VAL A 95 19.70 -12.15 -24.10
C VAL A 95 19.60 -12.14 -25.62
N ILE A 96 18.47 -11.71 -26.19
CA ILE A 96 18.28 -11.58 -27.65
C ILE A 96 19.34 -10.66 -28.28
N ASN A 97 19.71 -9.59 -27.58
CA ASN A 97 20.73 -8.65 -28.07
C ASN A 97 22.18 -9.19 -28.01
N LYS A 98 22.44 -10.32 -27.33
CA LYS A 98 23.79 -10.92 -27.29
C LYS A 98 24.09 -11.85 -28.46
N GLU A 99 23.06 -12.33 -29.17
CA GLU A 99 23.25 -13.22 -30.34
C GLU A 99 23.49 -12.46 -31.65
N ASN A 100 23.23 -11.15 -31.67
CA ASN A 100 23.54 -10.27 -32.79
C ASN A 100 24.64 -9.28 -32.38
N GLY A 101 25.89 -9.63 -32.67
CA GLY A 101 27.07 -8.88 -32.24
C GLY A 101 27.06 -7.39 -32.63
N SER A 102 26.96 -6.52 -31.63
CA SER A 102 27.65 -5.23 -31.51
C SER A 102 27.46 -4.66 -30.10
N GLU A 103 28.49 -4.00 -29.57
CA GLU A 103 28.79 -3.65 -28.17
C GLU A 103 27.65 -3.16 -27.25
N PRO A 104 27.76 -3.41 -25.92
CA PRO A 104 26.75 -2.96 -24.95
C PRO A 104 26.95 -1.49 -24.59
N SER A 105 26.14 -0.60 -25.16
CA SER A 105 25.92 0.72 -24.57
C SER A 105 25.13 0.54 -23.25
N ASN A 106 25.88 0.65 -22.16
CA ASN A 106 25.44 0.74 -20.78
C ASN A 106 24.28 1.75 -20.62
N THR A 107 23.08 1.26 -20.32
CA THR A 107 22.08 2.00 -19.54
C THR A 107 21.42 1.06 -18.55
N SER A 108 22.21 0.67 -17.55
CA SER A 108 21.72 0.19 -16.26
C SER A 108 21.13 1.37 -15.47
N HIS A 109 19.98 1.88 -15.90
CA HIS A 109 19.13 2.65 -14.99
C HIS A 109 17.96 1.76 -14.59
N LEU A 110 18.14 1.03 -13.50
CA LEU A 110 17.02 0.56 -12.69
C LEU A 110 16.27 1.82 -12.25
N PRO A 111 14.96 2.01 -12.53
CA PRO A 111 14.23 3.07 -11.87
C PRO A 111 14.22 2.73 -10.39
N LEU A 112 14.92 3.53 -9.59
CA LEU A 112 14.65 3.63 -8.17
C LEU A 112 13.23 4.21 -8.07
N TYR A 113 12.23 3.33 -7.98
CA TYR A 113 10.92 3.75 -7.51
C TYR A 113 10.96 3.56 -5.98
N GLU A 114 11.15 4.68 -5.28
CA GLU A 114 10.81 4.78 -3.85
C GLU A 114 9.31 4.53 -3.64
#